data_AF-A0AAU8CMU7-F1
#
_entry.id   AF-A0AAU8CMU7-F1
#
_cell.length_a   1.000
_cell.length_b   1.000
_cell.length_c   1.000
_cell.angle_alpha   90.00
_cell.angle_beta   90.00
_cell.angle_gamma   90.00
#
_symmetry.space_group_name_H-M   'P 1'
#
loop_
_entity.id
_entity.type
_entity.pdbx_description
1 polymer ?
#
loop_
_entity_poly.entity_id
_entity_poly.type
_entity_poly.pdbx_seq_one_letter_code
_entity_poly.pdbx_strand_id
1 'polypeptide(L)'
;MSKREFSKVSPAVWRSGRFTGLECSTAQVLYLYFLTCEHQNSAGCFRLPDGYACSDLRWEPANYAAARDRLIAAELISFDPMTAEIYVDRWFRHNPPTNEKHAMGTRRIIEAIESDVIREKVEADFQAADEARLSKVNPLDTPFNHSGLANTRLVRGRAA
;
A
#
# COMPACT_ATOMS: atom_id res chain seq x y z
N MET A 1 11.48 -13.87 4.50
CA MET A 1 11.13 -12.58 3.84
C MET A 1 11.75 -11.47 4.67
N SER A 2 12.46 -10.53 4.05
CA SER A 2 12.94 -9.32 4.76
C SER A 2 11.71 -8.53 5.22
N LYS A 3 11.58 -8.30 6.54
CA LYS A 3 10.54 -7.44 7.12
C LYS A 3 10.76 -6.02 6.57
N ARG A 4 9.68 -5.30 6.20
CA ARG A 4 9.80 -3.90 5.79
C ARG A 4 10.42 -3.11 6.94
N GLU A 5 11.54 -2.43 6.68
CA GLU A 5 12.25 -1.64 7.69
C GLU A 5 11.65 -0.25 7.88
N PHE A 6 11.12 0.35 6.80
CA PHE A 6 10.55 1.69 6.85
C PHE A 6 9.31 1.84 5.95
N SER A 7 8.47 2.79 6.32
CA SER A 7 7.36 3.28 5.52
C SER A 7 7.59 4.77 5.22
N LYS A 8 7.32 5.20 3.99
CA LYS A 8 7.50 6.59 3.60
C LYS A 8 6.28 7.41 4.01
N VAL A 9 6.50 8.41 4.86
CA VAL A 9 5.53 9.45 5.18
C VAL A 9 5.95 10.74 4.46
N SER A 10 5.10 11.25 3.58
CA SER A 10 5.40 12.51 2.88
C SER A 10 5.19 13.70 3.82
N PRO A 11 6.10 14.70 3.85
CA PRO A 11 5.85 15.96 4.56
C PRO A 11 4.58 16.68 4.10
N ALA A 12 4.08 16.36 2.90
CA ALA A 12 2.81 16.88 2.39
C ALA A 12 1.59 16.51 3.25
N VAL A 13 1.70 15.55 4.18
CA VAL A 13 0.64 15.24 5.15
C VAL A 13 0.20 16.48 5.93
N TRP A 14 1.14 17.36 6.28
CA TRP A 14 0.88 18.61 7.00
C TRP A 14 0.22 19.71 6.15
N ARG A 15 0.10 19.49 4.83
CA ARG A 15 -0.64 20.38 3.91
C ARG A 15 -1.98 19.76 3.47
N SER A 16 -2.29 18.55 3.90
CA SER A 16 -3.54 17.88 3.56
C SER A 16 -4.67 18.46 4.39
N GLY A 17 -5.63 19.13 3.75
CA GLY A 17 -6.82 19.68 4.42
C GLY A 17 -7.59 18.64 5.22
N ARG A 18 -7.67 17.39 4.74
CA ARG A 18 -8.31 16.26 5.47
C ARG A 18 -7.59 15.91 6.76
N PHE A 19 -6.25 16.00 6.78
CA PHE A 19 -5.45 15.67 7.96
C PHE A 19 -5.38 16.84 8.94
N THR A 20 -5.16 18.05 8.44
CA THR A 20 -5.13 19.26 9.28
C THR A 20 -6.50 19.61 9.84
N GLY A 21 -7.57 19.30 9.10
CA GLY A 21 -8.97 19.51 9.49
C GLY A 21 -9.52 18.50 10.50
N LEU A 22 -8.73 17.50 10.95
CA LEU A 22 -9.15 16.60 12.03
C LEU A 22 -9.35 17.33 13.36
N GLU A 23 -8.69 18.49 13.54
CA GLU A 23 -8.75 19.36 14.74
C GLU A 23 -8.58 18.59 16.08
N CYS A 24 -7.94 17.42 16.02
CA CYS A 24 -7.78 16.48 17.11
C CYS A 24 -6.43 15.78 16.95
N SER A 25 -5.49 16.07 17.86
CA SER A 25 -4.14 15.50 17.83
C SER A 25 -4.15 13.97 17.95
N THR A 26 -5.07 13.40 18.70
CA THR A 26 -5.22 11.94 18.86
C THR A 26 -5.53 11.25 17.52
N ALA A 27 -6.45 11.78 16.71
CA ALA A 27 -6.72 11.21 15.39
C ALA A 27 -5.51 11.35 14.45
N GLN A 28 -4.80 12.48 14.50
CA GLN A 28 -3.57 12.68 13.73
C GLN A 28 -2.47 11.68 14.11
N VAL A 29 -2.27 11.44 15.41
CA VAL A 29 -1.32 10.43 15.92
C VAL A 29 -1.73 9.05 15.44
N LEU A 30 -3.02 8.70 15.50
CA LEU A 30 -3.50 7.40 15.04
C LEU A 30 -3.25 7.19 13.54
N TYR A 31 -3.48 8.22 12.72
CA TYR A 31 -3.20 8.15 11.28
C TYR A 31 -1.70 7.94 11.01
N LEU A 32 -0.83 8.67 11.72
CA LEU A 32 0.62 8.47 11.61
C LEU A 32 1.02 7.06 12.07
N TYR A 33 0.41 6.54 13.15
CA TYR A 33 0.61 5.17 13.59
C TYR A 33 0.25 4.17 12.48
N PHE A 34 -0.92 4.28 11.82
CA PHE A 34 -1.26 3.38 10.70
C PHE A 34 -0.30 3.47 9.51
N LEU A 35 0.34 4.62 9.30
CA LEU A 35 1.36 4.76 8.26
C LEU A 35 2.68 4.05 8.64
N THR A 36 2.96 3.83 9.91
CA THR A 36 4.30 3.43 10.39
C THR A 36 4.32 2.19 11.31
N CYS A 37 3.16 1.66 11.72
CA CYS A 37 3.07 0.52 12.62
C CYS A 37 3.65 -0.75 11.98
N GLU A 38 4.00 -1.74 12.80
CA GLU A 38 4.64 -2.95 12.29
C GLU A 38 3.75 -3.84 11.42
N HIS A 39 2.43 -3.64 11.48
CA HIS A 39 1.46 -4.32 10.63
C HIS A 39 1.45 -3.79 9.18
N GLN A 40 2.04 -2.61 8.93
CA GLN A 40 2.00 -1.96 7.64
C GLN A 40 2.82 -2.75 6.59
N ASN A 41 2.31 -2.80 5.36
CA ASN A 41 2.87 -3.59 4.26
C ASN A 41 2.79 -2.83 2.92
N SER A 42 3.16 -3.47 1.81
CA SER A 42 3.21 -2.78 0.51
C SER A 42 1.84 -2.44 -0.07
N ALA A 43 0.77 -3.07 0.40
CA ALA A 43 -0.60 -2.81 -0.05
C ALA A 43 -1.26 -1.64 0.68
N GLY A 44 -0.70 -1.17 1.80
CA GLY A 44 -1.36 -0.12 2.61
C GLY A 44 -2.56 -0.63 3.40
N CYS A 45 -2.85 -1.94 3.32
CA CYS A 45 -3.98 -2.61 3.95
C CYS A 45 -3.49 -3.76 4.81
N PHE A 46 -3.96 -3.84 6.05
CA PHE A 46 -3.54 -4.86 7.00
C PHE A 46 -4.62 -5.10 8.06
N ARG A 47 -4.63 -6.32 8.60
CA ARG A 47 -5.46 -6.68 9.74
C ARG A 47 -4.86 -6.14 11.04
N LEU A 48 -5.65 -5.39 11.80
CA LEU A 48 -5.29 -4.82 13.09
C LEU A 48 -6.50 -4.82 14.04
N PRO A 49 -6.65 -5.87 14.88
CA PRO A 49 -7.64 -5.85 15.94
C PRO A 49 -7.38 -4.72 16.93
N ASP A 50 -8.44 -4.06 17.40
CA ASP A 50 -8.35 -2.85 18.23
C ASP A 50 -7.44 -2.99 19.46
N GLY A 51 -7.42 -4.18 20.08
CA GLY A 51 -6.59 -4.46 21.26
C GLY A 51 -5.08 -4.32 20.99
N TYR A 52 -4.60 -4.66 19.79
CA TYR A 52 -3.19 -4.48 19.40
C TYR A 52 -2.86 -2.99 19.31
N ALA A 53 -3.69 -2.22 18.61
CA ALA A 53 -3.51 -0.77 18.48
C ALA A 53 -3.58 -0.06 19.84
N CYS A 54 -4.53 -0.44 20.69
CA CYS A 54 -4.69 0.11 22.03
C CYS A 54 -3.46 -0.20 22.91
N SER A 55 -2.90 -1.41 22.79
CA SER A 55 -1.68 -1.80 23.51
C SER A 55 -0.48 -0.96 23.07
N ASP A 56 -0.26 -0.82 21.76
CA ASP A 56 0.86 -0.04 21.21
C ASP A 56 0.79 1.44 21.61
N LEU A 57 -0.40 2.02 21.49
CA LEU A 57 -0.64 3.45 21.77
C LEU A 57 -0.83 3.74 23.27
N ARG A 58 -1.06 2.70 24.08
CA ARG A 58 -1.49 2.78 25.49
C ARG A 58 -2.75 3.61 25.66
N TRP A 59 -3.72 3.39 24.79
CA TRP A 59 -5.00 4.10 24.79
C TRP A 59 -6.14 3.23 25.30
N GLU A 60 -7.10 3.88 25.94
CA GLU A 60 -8.38 3.25 26.25
C GLU A 60 -9.15 2.94 24.94
N PRO A 61 -9.85 1.78 24.86
CA PRO A 61 -10.57 1.38 23.65
C PRO A 61 -11.55 2.44 23.11
N ALA A 62 -12.24 3.15 24.00
CA ALA A 62 -13.18 4.21 23.62
C ALA A 62 -12.48 5.39 22.92
N ASN A 63 -11.26 5.75 23.36
CA ASN A 63 -10.49 6.83 22.74
C ASN A 63 -9.95 6.40 21.37
N TYR A 64 -9.49 5.16 21.24
CA TYR A 64 -9.07 4.59 19.96
C TYR A 64 -10.23 4.56 18.95
N ALA A 65 -11.39 4.03 19.35
CA ALA A 65 -12.57 3.96 18.49
C ALA A 65 -12.99 5.35 18.01
N ALA A 66 -13.10 6.32 18.93
CA ALA A 66 -13.47 7.70 18.58
C ALA A 66 -12.44 8.40 17.68
N ALA A 67 -11.15 8.05 17.79
CA ALA A 67 -10.12 8.55 16.89
C ALA A 67 -10.22 7.90 15.50
N ARG A 68 -10.45 6.57 15.43
CA ARG A 68 -10.66 5.84 14.18
C ARG A 68 -11.88 6.36 13.42
N ASP A 69 -13.00 6.59 14.10
CA ASP A 69 -14.22 7.09 13.49
C ASP A 69 -14.03 8.46 12.84
N ARG A 70 -13.20 9.34 13.44
CA ARG A 70 -12.80 10.62 12.84
C ARG A 70 -11.96 10.42 11.57
N LEU A 71 -11.07 9.42 11.54
CA LEU A 71 -10.28 9.12 10.35
C LEU A 71 -11.14 8.57 9.20
N ILE A 72 -12.14 7.74 9.52
CA ILE A 72 -13.13 7.26 8.56
C ILE A 72 -13.94 8.43 8.02
N ALA A 73 -14.48 9.29 8.89
CA ALA A 73 -15.27 10.46 8.49
C ALA A 73 -14.47 11.46 7.63
N ALA A 74 -13.15 11.55 7.83
CA ALA A 74 -12.26 12.39 7.05
C ALA A 74 -11.72 11.71 5.76
N GLU A 75 -12.19 10.50 5.44
CA GLU A 75 -11.73 9.70 4.29
C GLU A 75 -10.20 9.56 4.25
N LEU A 76 -9.60 9.35 5.42
CA LEU A 76 -8.18 9.07 5.59
C LEU A 76 -7.91 7.57 5.65
N ILE A 77 -8.89 6.79 6.10
CA ILE A 77 -8.83 5.33 6.13
C ILE A 77 -10.18 4.72 5.72
N SER A 78 -10.13 3.46 5.32
CA SER A 78 -11.28 2.56 5.29
C SER A 78 -11.08 1.46 6.32
N PHE A 79 -12.17 1.03 6.97
CA PHE A 79 -12.11 0.01 8.02
C PHE A 79 -13.29 -0.94 7.92
N ASP A 80 -13.02 -2.24 8.06
CA ASP A 80 -14.04 -3.28 8.16
C ASP A 80 -13.99 -3.88 9.57
N PRO A 81 -15.04 -3.71 10.39
CA PRO A 81 -15.07 -4.25 11.74
C PRO A 81 -15.14 -5.79 11.79
N MET A 82 -15.61 -6.46 10.72
CA MET A 82 -15.76 -7.91 10.71
C MET A 82 -14.43 -8.64 10.54
N THR A 83 -13.55 -8.12 9.69
CA THR A 83 -12.21 -8.68 9.43
C THR A 83 -11.12 -7.96 10.21
N ALA A 84 -11.44 -6.80 10.82
CA ALA A 84 -10.52 -5.87 11.46
C ALA A 84 -9.44 -5.35 10.50
N GLU A 85 -9.76 -5.21 9.22
CA GLU A 85 -8.84 -4.71 8.20
C GLU A 85 -8.94 -3.20 8.07
N ILE A 86 -7.76 -2.56 8.02
CA ILE A 86 -7.61 -1.12 7.86
C ILE A 86 -6.86 -0.89 6.56
N TYR A 87 -7.46 -0.09 5.68
CA TYR A 87 -6.79 0.46 4.52
C TYR A 87 -6.49 1.94 4.73
N VAL A 88 -5.24 2.34 4.50
CA VAL A 88 -4.87 3.75 4.44
C VAL A 88 -5.23 4.31 3.08
N ASP A 89 -6.27 5.13 3.02
CA ASP A 89 -6.80 5.64 1.75
C ASP A 89 -5.74 6.41 0.95
N ARG A 90 -5.70 6.18 -0.37
CA ARG A 90 -4.75 6.81 -1.30
C ARG A 90 -3.29 6.42 -1.03
N TRP A 91 -3.04 5.28 -0.39
CA TRP A 91 -1.71 4.75 -0.10
C TRP A 91 -0.77 4.78 -1.31
N PHE A 92 -1.23 4.28 -2.45
CA PHE A 92 -0.42 4.14 -3.67
C PHE A 92 -0.05 5.47 -4.34
N ARG A 93 -0.70 6.59 -3.99
CA ARG A 93 -0.26 7.93 -4.43
C ARG A 93 1.12 8.28 -3.85
N HIS A 94 1.43 7.77 -2.67
CA HIS A 94 2.65 8.09 -1.93
C HIS A 94 3.67 6.95 -1.96
N ASN A 95 3.15 5.72 -1.97
CA ASN A 95 3.87 4.46 -1.92
C ASN A 95 3.51 3.52 -3.09
N PRO A 96 3.62 3.96 -4.36
CA PRO A 96 3.35 3.09 -5.50
C PRO A 96 4.37 1.95 -5.58
N PRO A 97 4.03 0.83 -6.23
CA PRO A 97 5.02 -0.17 -6.59
C PRO A 97 6.14 0.47 -7.42
N THR A 98 7.38 0.04 -7.22
CA THR A 98 8.57 0.67 -7.83
C THR A 98 9.11 -0.13 -9.01
N ASN A 99 8.74 -1.41 -9.11
CA ASN A 99 9.12 -2.33 -10.18
C ASN A 99 8.14 -3.51 -10.22
N GLU A 100 8.28 -4.37 -11.22
CA GLU A 100 7.36 -5.50 -11.45
C GLU A 100 7.37 -6.52 -10.30
N LYS A 101 8.53 -6.82 -9.70
CA LYS A 101 8.61 -7.74 -8.55
C LYS A 101 7.87 -7.19 -7.34
N HIS A 102 7.98 -5.89 -7.09
CA HIS A 102 7.24 -5.20 -6.03
C HIS A 102 5.74 -5.22 -6.33
N ALA A 103 5.32 -4.93 -7.57
CA ALA A 103 3.92 -4.99 -8.00
C ALA A 103 3.31 -6.40 -7.78
N MET A 104 3.99 -7.46 -8.23
CA MET A 104 3.56 -8.84 -8.01
C MET A 104 3.45 -9.20 -6.52
N GLY A 105 4.42 -8.77 -5.70
CA GLY A 105 4.38 -8.99 -4.25
C GLY A 105 3.18 -8.30 -3.60
N THR A 106 2.89 -7.07 -4.00
CA THR A 106 1.74 -6.31 -3.53
C THR A 106 0.42 -6.96 -3.94
N ARG A 107 0.27 -7.42 -5.20
CA ARG A 107 -0.96 -8.10 -5.66
C ARG A 107 -1.32 -9.30 -4.77
N ARG A 108 -0.33 -10.12 -4.41
CA ARG A 108 -0.55 -11.26 -3.51
C ARG A 108 -1.05 -10.86 -2.12
N ILE A 109 -0.61 -9.70 -1.62
CA ILE A 109 -1.11 -9.18 -0.33
C ILE A 109 -2.56 -8.71 -0.50
N ILE A 110 -2.88 -8.06 -1.62
CA ILE A 110 -4.25 -7.60 -1.93
C ILE A 110 -5.21 -8.79 -2.05
N GLU A 111 -4.81 -9.84 -2.77
CA GLU A 111 -5.58 -11.09 -2.92
C GLU A 111 -5.89 -11.77 -1.58
N ALA A 112 -5.04 -11.55 -0.56
CA ALA A 112 -5.20 -12.13 0.76
C ALA A 112 -6.06 -11.27 1.71
N ILE A 113 -6.56 -10.11 1.28
CA ILE A 113 -7.48 -9.28 2.06
C ILE A 113 -8.83 -10.01 2.16
N GLU A 114 -9.33 -10.19 3.38
CA GLU A 114 -10.54 -10.95 3.68
C GLU A 114 -11.81 -10.15 3.35
N SER A 115 -11.81 -8.85 3.63
CA SER A 115 -12.94 -7.95 3.36
C SER A 115 -13.05 -7.66 1.87
N ASP A 116 -14.11 -8.15 1.25
CA ASP A 116 -14.38 -7.91 -0.19
C ASP A 116 -14.45 -6.41 -0.50
N VAL A 117 -15.12 -5.63 0.35
CA VAL A 117 -15.30 -4.18 0.18
C VAL A 117 -13.96 -3.44 0.23
N ILE A 118 -13.08 -3.80 1.19
CA ILE A 118 -11.76 -3.20 1.26
C ILE A 118 -10.89 -3.69 0.10
N ARG A 119 -10.91 -5.00 -0.21
CA ARG A 119 -10.11 -5.59 -1.27
C ARG A 119 -10.39 -4.93 -2.63
N GLU A 120 -11.66 -4.76 -2.98
CA GLU A 120 -12.07 -4.07 -4.21
C GLU A 120 -11.52 -2.64 -4.29
N LYS A 121 -11.61 -1.89 -3.18
CA LYS A 121 -11.08 -0.52 -3.10
C LYS A 121 -9.55 -0.49 -3.25
N VAL A 122 -8.85 -1.38 -2.56
CA VAL A 122 -7.38 -1.47 -2.61
C VAL A 122 -6.91 -1.87 -4.00
N GLU A 123 -7.59 -2.83 -4.63
CA GLU A 123 -7.28 -3.31 -5.98
C GLU A 123 -7.45 -2.20 -7.03
N ALA A 124 -8.54 -1.42 -6.96
CA ALA A 124 -8.76 -0.28 -7.84
C ALA A 124 -7.66 0.79 -7.69
N ASP A 125 -7.33 1.18 -6.45
CA ASP A 125 -6.26 2.16 -6.19
C ASP A 125 -4.88 1.63 -6.64
N PHE A 126 -4.62 0.33 -6.47
CA PHE A 126 -3.40 -0.31 -6.92
C PHE A 126 -3.29 -0.33 -8.45
N GLN A 127 -4.36 -0.73 -9.15
CA GLN A 127 -4.38 -0.80 -10.61
C GLN A 127 -4.09 0.58 -11.23
N ALA A 128 -4.76 1.63 -10.74
CA ALA A 128 -4.52 3.00 -11.21
C ALA A 128 -3.05 3.43 -11.03
N ALA A 129 -2.42 3.06 -9.91
CA ALA A 129 -1.02 3.37 -9.66
C ALA A 129 -0.05 2.52 -10.51
N ASP A 130 -0.38 1.25 -10.75
CA ASP A 130 0.44 0.33 -11.54
C ASP A 130 0.41 0.68 -13.03
N GLU A 131 -0.74 1.06 -13.57
CA GLU A 131 -0.89 1.60 -14.93
C GLU A 131 -0.06 2.88 -15.11
N ALA A 132 -0.15 3.82 -14.15
CA ALA A 132 0.64 5.06 -14.16
C ALA A 132 2.15 4.81 -14.01
N ARG A 133 2.56 3.68 -13.42
CA ARG A 133 3.97 3.24 -13.38
C ARG A 133 4.39 2.69 -14.74
N LEU A 134 3.60 1.81 -15.34
CA LEU A 134 3.89 1.18 -16.62
C LEU A 134 3.93 2.18 -17.77
N SER A 135 3.08 3.21 -17.75
CA SER A 135 3.07 4.27 -18.76
C SER A 135 4.34 5.13 -18.77
N LYS A 136 5.13 5.10 -17.68
CA LYS A 136 6.41 5.82 -17.56
C LYS A 136 7.61 4.99 -18.00
N VAL A 137 7.43 3.68 -18.18
CA VAL A 137 8.49 2.81 -18.70
C VAL A 137 8.59 3.05 -20.20
N ASN A 138 9.74 3.54 -20.67
CA ASN A 138 9.98 3.69 -22.10
C ASN A 138 10.01 2.28 -22.73
N PRO A 139 9.26 2.02 -23.83
CA PRO A 139 9.32 0.75 -24.54
C PRO A 139 10.73 0.33 -24.97
N LEU A 140 11.64 1.30 -25.12
CA LEU A 140 13.05 1.08 -25.47
C LEU A 140 13.93 0.67 -24.28
N ASP A 141 13.47 0.88 -23.04
CA ASP A 141 14.22 0.52 -21.82
C ASP A 141 13.97 -0.94 -21.41
N THR A 142 12.97 -1.61 -22.01
CA THR A 142 12.79 -3.05 -21.87
C THR A 142 14.00 -3.74 -22.51
N PRO A 143 14.86 -4.44 -21.74
CA PRO A 143 16.00 -5.11 -22.34
C PRO A 143 15.47 -6.14 -23.35
N PHE A 144 15.94 -6.05 -24.60
CA PHE A 144 15.75 -7.11 -25.57
C PHE A 144 16.26 -8.40 -24.91
N ASN A 145 15.33 -9.30 -24.60
CA ASN A 145 15.67 -10.57 -24.00
C ASN A 145 16.36 -11.40 -25.09
N HIS A 146 17.69 -11.29 -25.20
CA HIS A 146 18.51 -11.94 -26.23
C HIS A 146 18.49 -13.49 -26.15
N SER A 147 17.80 -14.06 -25.17
CA SER A 147 17.67 -15.51 -24.98
C SER A 147 16.97 -16.22 -26.15
N GLY A 148 16.08 -15.54 -26.88
CA GLY A 148 15.41 -16.09 -28.07
C GLY A 148 16.28 -16.11 -29.33
N LEU A 149 17.13 -15.09 -29.52
CA LEU A 149 17.97 -14.94 -30.72
C LEU A 149 19.21 -15.84 -30.71
N ALA A 150 19.70 -16.22 -29.53
CA ALA A 150 20.83 -17.14 -29.39
C ALA A 150 20.50 -18.58 -29.86
N ASN A 151 19.22 -18.95 -29.94
CA ASN A 151 18.76 -20.27 -30.36
C ASN A 151 18.18 -20.33 -31.78
N THR A 152 18.09 -19.20 -32.48
CA THR A 152 17.68 -19.20 -33.90
C THR A 152 18.78 -19.75 -34.80
N ARG A 153 18.41 -20.66 -35.73
CA ARG A 153 19.30 -21.24 -36.76
C ARG A 153 20.05 -20.22 -37.61
N LEU A 154 19.62 -18.95 -37.60
CA LEU A 154 20.31 -17.81 -38.23
C LEU A 154 21.70 -17.52 -37.62
N VAL A 155 21.93 -17.83 -36.33
CA VAL A 155 23.22 -17.57 -35.64
C VAL A 155 24.15 -18.80 -35.66
N ARG A 156 23.61 -20.02 -35.84
CA ARG A 156 24.40 -21.28 -35.94
C ARG A 156 24.86 -21.59 -37.38
N GLY A 157 25.20 -20.58 -38.16
CA GLY A 157 25.64 -20.75 -39.54
C GLY A 157 27.12 -21.12 -39.69
N ARG A 158 27.36 -22.39 -40.08
CA ARG A 158 28.54 -22.96 -40.77
C ARG A 158 29.82 -23.20 -39.94
N ALA A 159 29.94 -24.44 -39.46
CA ALA A 159 31.17 -25.22 -39.65
C ALA A 159 30.76 -26.51 -40.37
N ALA A 160 31.13 -26.60 -41.65
CA ALA A 160 31.23 -27.86 -42.37
C ALA A 160 32.55 -28.54 -41.99
#